data_AF-A0A925BSM1-F1
#
_entry.id   AF-A0A925BSM1-F1
#
_cell.length_a   1.000
_cell.length_b   1.000
_cell.length_c   1.000
_cell.angle_alpha   90.00
_cell.angle_beta   90.00
_cell.angle_gamma   90.00
#
_symmetry.space_group_name_H-M   'P 1'
#
loop_
_entity.id
_entity.type
_entity.pdbx_description
1 polymer ?
#
loop_
_entity_poly.entity_id
_entity_poly.type
_entity_poly.pdbx_seq_one_letter_code
_entity_poly.pdbx_strand_id
1 'polypeptide(L)'
;MKAHASTTVLNADNFGAVTLFRVYPDGVDTFSTPKLEQTDASYRDQLRANNAYNRRVFELIHDEALQGRGIVISLTDCYRLSDYDEPIVALKSYIMSPFSEPENVSAVLDSIWRARQIIAQEKRP
;
A
#
# COMPACT_ATOMS: atom_id res chain seq x y z
N MET A 1 -11.18 -7.00 10.11
CA MET A 1 -10.24 -6.07 9.45
C MET A 1 -9.19 -5.63 10.46
N LYS A 2 -7.91 -5.98 10.27
CA LYS A 2 -6.81 -5.33 10.97
C LYS A 2 -6.30 -4.20 10.08
N ALA A 3 -6.95 -3.03 10.15
CA ALA A 3 -6.40 -1.80 9.59
C ALA A 3 -5.37 -1.26 10.59
N HIS A 4 -4.16 -0.96 10.12
CA HIS A 4 -3.27 -0.07 10.87
C HIS A 4 -3.62 1.36 10.43
N ALA A 5 -3.29 2.40 11.23
CA ALA A 5 -3.78 3.77 11.05
C ALA A 5 -3.58 4.41 9.65
N SER A 6 -2.82 3.75 8.77
CA SER A 6 -2.56 4.19 7.39
C SER A 6 -2.54 3.06 6.36
N THR A 7 -2.81 1.81 6.73
CA THR A 7 -2.76 0.68 5.80
C THR A 7 -3.99 -0.23 5.92
N THR A 8 -4.42 -0.73 4.77
CA THR A 8 -5.51 -1.70 4.69
C THR A 8 -5.09 -2.93 3.90
N VAL A 9 -5.23 -4.11 4.51
CA VAL A 9 -5.05 -5.40 3.85
C VAL A 9 -6.24 -5.67 2.93
N LEU A 10 -5.97 -5.97 1.65
CA LEU A 10 -6.98 -6.15 0.60
C LEU A 10 -7.39 -7.60 0.38
N ASN A 11 -6.53 -8.55 0.79
CA ASN A 11 -6.74 -9.98 0.60
C ASN A 11 -6.82 -10.73 1.95
N ALA A 12 -7.51 -10.16 2.94
CA ALA A 12 -7.53 -10.69 4.30
C ALA A 12 -8.01 -12.15 4.41
N ASP A 13 -8.84 -12.60 3.46
CA ASP A 13 -9.35 -13.98 3.39
C ASP A 13 -8.43 -14.93 2.59
N ASN A 14 -7.30 -14.43 2.07
CA ASN A 14 -6.31 -15.23 1.35
C ASN A 14 -5.09 -15.49 2.24
N PHE A 15 -5.00 -16.72 2.75
CA PHE A 15 -3.97 -17.18 3.69
C PHE A 15 -2.65 -17.61 3.02
N GLY A 16 -2.42 -17.21 1.76
CA GLY A 16 -1.17 -17.48 1.06
C GLY A 16 0.01 -16.65 1.60
N ALA A 17 1.23 -16.94 1.15
CA ALA A 17 2.45 -16.24 1.56
C ALA A 17 2.56 -14.77 1.08
N VAL A 18 1.47 -14.21 0.53
CA VAL A 18 1.42 -12.87 -0.07
C VAL A 18 0.36 -12.04 0.60
N THR A 19 0.76 -10.88 1.13
CA THR A 19 -0.16 -9.87 1.66
C THR A 19 -0.27 -8.73 0.65
N LEU A 20 -1.48 -8.52 0.13
CA LEU A 20 -1.83 -7.34 -0.65
C LEU A 20 -2.36 -6.26 0.28
N PHE A 21 -1.84 -5.04 0.17
CA PHE A 21 -2.29 -3.93 0.98
C PHE A 21 -2.26 -2.61 0.22
N ARG A 22 -3.04 -1.65 0.70
CA ARG A 22 -2.99 -0.24 0.31
C ARG A 22 -2.46 0.60 1.46
N VAL A 23 -1.76 1.67 1.11
CA VAL A 23 -1.31 2.72 2.02
C VAL A 23 -2.08 3.98 1.69
N TYR A 24 -2.51 4.69 2.71
CA TYR A 24 -3.24 5.94 2.58
C TYR A 24 -2.48 7.12 3.23
N PRO A 25 -2.63 8.34 2.70
CA PRO A 25 -2.12 9.54 3.33
C PRO A 25 -2.84 9.82 4.65
N ASP A 26 -2.28 10.71 5.47
CA ASP A 26 -2.91 11.12 6.73
C ASP A 26 -4.28 11.76 6.48
N GLY A 27 -5.22 11.54 7.42
CA GLY A 27 -6.58 12.07 7.34
C GLY A 27 -7.57 11.25 6.50
N VAL A 28 -7.12 10.20 5.81
CA VAL A 28 -8.00 9.28 5.08
C VAL A 28 -8.52 8.20 6.03
N ASP A 29 -9.83 7.96 6.02
CA ASP A 29 -10.43 6.84 6.75
C ASP A 29 -10.13 5.52 6.05
N THR A 30 -9.16 4.77 6.57
CA THR A 30 -8.71 3.49 6.02
C THR A 30 -9.73 2.36 6.16
N PHE A 31 -10.80 2.54 6.96
CA PHE A 31 -11.85 1.54 7.12
C PHE A 31 -12.88 1.62 5.98
N SER A 32 -13.42 2.80 5.70
CA SER A 32 -14.46 2.97 4.67
C SER A 32 -13.89 3.20 3.27
N THR A 33 -12.77 3.91 3.14
CA THR A 33 -12.20 4.31 1.84
C THR A 33 -11.98 3.14 0.88
N PRO A 34 -11.40 1.99 1.27
CA PRO A 34 -11.22 0.87 0.34
C PRO A 34 -12.53 0.37 -0.26
N LYS A 35 -13.62 0.37 0.53
CA LYS A 35 -14.93 -0.04 0.05
C LYS A 35 -15.52 0.99 -0.91
N LEU A 36 -15.40 2.28 -0.57
CA LEU A 36 -15.85 3.39 -1.42
C LEU A 36 -15.09 3.43 -2.75
N GLU A 37 -13.76 3.30 -2.71
CA GLU A 37 -12.91 3.15 -3.89
C GLU A 37 -13.37 2.00 -4.79
N GLN A 38 -13.83 0.89 -4.20
CA GLN A 38 -14.30 -0.26 -4.95
C GLN A 38 -15.71 -0.05 -5.54
N THR A 39 -16.65 0.53 -4.80
CA THR A 39 -18.08 0.45 -5.16
C THR A 39 -18.72 1.77 -5.59
N ASP A 40 -18.12 2.92 -5.27
CA ASP A 40 -18.71 4.23 -5.52
C ASP A 40 -17.98 4.98 -6.66
N ALA A 41 -18.68 5.18 -7.78
CA ALA A 41 -18.10 5.86 -8.95
C ALA A 41 -17.75 7.34 -8.69
N SER A 42 -18.36 7.98 -7.69
CA SER A 42 -17.99 9.36 -7.30
C SER A 42 -16.60 9.44 -6.66
N TYR A 43 -16.08 8.31 -6.17
CA TYR A 43 -14.72 8.20 -5.61
C TYR A 43 -13.63 8.06 -6.68
N ARG A 44 -13.95 8.07 -7.97
CA ARG A 44 -13.00 7.84 -9.08
C ARG A 44 -11.73 8.69 -8.98
N ASP A 45 -11.87 9.99 -8.76
CA ASP A 45 -10.71 10.88 -8.67
C ASP A 45 -9.87 10.62 -7.41
N GLN A 46 -10.54 10.30 -6.30
CA GLN A 46 -9.85 9.92 -5.06
C GLN A 46 -9.13 8.57 -5.20
N LEU A 47 -9.74 7.59 -5.87
CA LEU A 47 -9.12 6.31 -6.19
C LEU A 47 -7.86 6.53 -7.04
N ARG A 48 -7.92 7.37 -8.07
CA ARG A 48 -6.77 7.71 -8.92
C ARG A 48 -5.66 8.39 -8.12
N ALA A 49 -6.01 9.34 -7.24
CA ALA A 49 -5.06 10.00 -6.35
C ALA A 49 -4.38 9.00 -5.39
N ASN A 50 -5.15 8.07 -4.82
CA ASN A 50 -4.63 7.04 -3.93
C ASN A 50 -3.79 5.99 -4.68
N ASN A 51 -4.14 5.68 -5.94
CA ASN A 51 -3.31 4.84 -6.81
C ASN A 51 -1.96 5.49 -7.08
N ALA A 52 -1.94 6.77 -7.45
CA ALA A 52 -0.70 7.53 -7.62
C ALA A 52 0.13 7.58 -6.33
N TYR A 53 -0.52 7.75 -5.18
CA TYR A 53 0.13 7.71 -3.88
C TYR A 53 0.81 6.37 -3.60
N ASN A 54 0.13 5.24 -3.87
CA ASN A 54 0.70 3.91 -3.67
C ASN A 54 1.86 3.62 -4.63
N ARG A 55 1.80 4.11 -5.88
CA ARG A 55 2.94 4.07 -6.80
C ARG A 55 4.14 4.84 -6.25
N ARG A 56 3.91 6.05 -5.73
CA ARG A 56 4.97 6.85 -5.12
C ARG A 56 5.61 6.18 -3.90
N VAL A 57 4.79 5.56 -3.04
CA VAL A 57 5.30 4.75 -1.91
C VAL A 57 6.17 3.60 -2.42
N PHE A 58 5.73 2.89 -3.46
CA PHE A 58 6.51 1.81 -4.07
C PHE A 58 7.85 2.32 -4.61
N GLU A 59 7.86 3.40 -5.40
CA GLU A 59 9.07 3.98 -5.96
C GLU A 59 10.10 4.29 -4.88
N LEU A 60 9.70 4.97 -3.80
CA LEU A 60 10.61 5.33 -2.71
C LEU A 60 11.22 4.10 -2.02
N ILE A 61 10.42 3.08 -1.73
CA ILE A 61 10.89 1.84 -1.09
C ILE A 61 11.78 1.06 -2.06
N HIS A 62 11.40 0.99 -3.33
CA HIS A 62 12.14 0.28 -4.36
C HIS A 62 13.50 0.93 -4.64
N ASP A 63 13.56 2.27 -4.68
CA ASP A 63 14.81 3.02 -4.84
C ASP A 63 15.78 2.79 -3.68
N GLU A 64 15.28 2.70 -2.44
CA GLU A 64 16.09 2.31 -1.27
C GLU A 64 16.62 0.87 -1.43
N ALA A 65 15.77 -0.06 -1.85
CA ALA A 65 16.10 -1.47 -2.10
C ALA A 65 17.18 -1.66 -3.17
N LEU A 66 17.10 -0.92 -4.28
CA LEU A 66 18.09 -0.98 -5.37
C LEU A 66 19.48 -0.50 -4.93
N GLN A 67 19.57 0.29 -3.86
CA GLN A 67 20.84 0.71 -3.27
C GLN A 67 21.37 -0.31 -2.23
N GLY A 68 20.75 -1.49 -2.15
CA GLY A 68 21.11 -2.54 -1.21
C GLY A 68 20.67 -2.28 0.23
N ARG A 69 19.70 -1.38 0.45
CA ARG A 69 19.19 -1.03 1.78
C ARG A 69 17.68 -1.27 1.87
N GLY A 70 17.14 -1.43 3.08
CA GLY A 70 15.70 -1.60 3.26
C GLY A 70 15.18 -2.95 2.78
N ILE A 71 13.97 -2.96 2.20
CA ILE A 71 13.24 -4.19 1.85
C ILE A 71 12.76 -4.19 0.40
N VAL A 72 12.54 -5.38 -0.14
CA VAL A 72 11.90 -5.55 -1.45
C VAL A 72 10.42 -5.83 -1.27
N ILE A 73 9.59 -4.99 -1.88
CA ILE A 73 8.15 -5.21 -2.08
C ILE A 73 7.84 -5.14 -3.57
N SER A 74 6.66 -5.60 -3.97
CA SER A 74 6.17 -5.45 -5.34
C SER A 74 4.92 -4.58 -5.40
N LEU A 75 4.63 -4.08 -6.59
CA LEU A 75 3.39 -3.37 -6.92
C LEU A 75 2.57 -4.21 -7.93
N THR A 76 1.27 -4.03 -7.95
CA THR A 76 0.40 -4.43 -9.07
C THR A 76 -0.49 -3.27 -9.44
N ASP A 77 -0.49 -2.90 -10.73
CA ASP A 77 -1.26 -1.75 -11.21
C ASP A 77 -2.77 -2.00 -11.25
N CYS A 78 -3.17 -3.27 -11.31
CA CYS A 78 -4.56 -3.68 -11.25
C CYS A 78 -4.65 -5.00 -10.48
N TYR A 79 -4.82 -4.95 -9.16
CA TYR A 79 -5.15 -6.18 -8.41
C TYR A 79 -6.60 -6.60 -8.66
N ARG A 80 -7.45 -5.62 -8.94
CA ARG A 80 -8.87 -5.74 -9.27
C ARG A 80 -9.35 -4.45 -9.96
N LEU A 81 -10.44 -4.54 -10.70
CA LEU A 81 -11.25 -3.39 -11.11
C LEU A 81 -12.26 -3.01 -10.01
N SER A 82 -12.56 -1.72 -9.89
CA SER A 82 -13.74 -1.25 -9.17
C SER A 82 -15.03 -1.69 -9.91
N ASP A 83 -16.17 -1.54 -9.26
CA ASP A 83 -17.49 -1.80 -9.85
C ASP A 83 -17.83 -0.81 -10.99
N TYR A 84 -16.96 0.17 -11.24
CA TYR A 84 -17.06 1.21 -12.27
C TYR A 84 -15.83 1.26 -13.20
N ASP A 85 -15.14 0.12 -13.32
CA ASP A 85 -14.07 -0.17 -14.28
C ASP A 85 -12.76 0.61 -14.10
N GLU A 86 -12.48 1.14 -12.91
CA GLU A 86 -11.18 1.73 -12.62
C GLU A 86 -10.24 0.71 -11.96
N PRO A 87 -8.97 0.62 -12.40
CA PRO A 87 -8.01 -0.29 -11.80
C PRO A 87 -7.67 0.17 -10.39
N ILE A 88 -7.60 -0.77 -9.45
CA ILE A 88 -7.14 -0.52 -8.09
C ILE A 88 -5.73 -1.09 -7.94
N VAL A 89 -4.80 -0.21 -7.55
CA VAL A 89 -3.40 -0.56 -7.31
C VAL A 89 -3.25 -1.27 -5.95
N ALA A 90 -2.29 -2.19 -5.82
CA ALA A 90 -1.92 -2.74 -4.52
C ALA A 90 -0.42 -2.94 -4.40
N LEU A 91 0.09 -2.74 -3.18
CA LEU A 91 1.42 -3.18 -2.77
C LEU A 91 1.35 -4.64 -2.31
N LYS A 92 2.45 -5.37 -2.51
CA LYS A 92 2.58 -6.79 -2.19
C LYS A 92 3.82 -7.00 -1.35
N SER A 93 3.64 -7.64 -0.20
CA SER A 93 4.74 -8.18 0.59
C SER A 93 4.70 -9.70 0.54
N TYR A 94 5.87 -10.31 0.39
CA TYR A 94 6.07 -11.75 0.34
C TYR A 94 7.00 -12.14 1.49
N ILE A 95 6.52 -12.97 2.41
CA ILE A 95 7.38 -13.58 3.43
C ILE A 95 7.77 -14.95 2.90
N MET A 96 8.88 -15.00 2.16
CA MET A 96 9.34 -16.24 1.50
C MET A 96 10.43 -16.97 2.27
N SER A 97 11.20 -16.27 3.10
CA SER A 97 12.27 -16.89 3.86
C SER A 97 11.68 -17.69 5.02
N PRO A 98 12.05 -18.98 5.18
CA PRO A 98 11.67 -19.74 6.37
C PRO A 98 12.34 -19.20 7.64
N PHE A 99 13.32 -18.30 7.49
CA PHE A 99 14.01 -17.61 8.59
C PHE A 99 13.42 -16.22 8.86
N SER A 100 12.24 -15.89 8.30
CA SER A 100 11.59 -14.63 8.61
C SER A 100 11.03 -14.63 10.03
N GLU A 101 11.45 -13.64 10.80
CA GLU A 101 11.00 -13.38 12.17
C GLU A 101 10.04 -12.17 12.19
N PRO A 102 9.26 -11.97 13.26
CA PRO A 102 8.37 -10.81 13.39
C PRO A 102 9.04 -9.46 13.12
N GLU A 103 10.33 -9.33 13.43
CA GLU A 103 11.18 -8.17 13.21
C GLU A 103 11.30 -7.81 11.73
N ASN A 104 11.28 -8.82 10.83
CA ASN A 104 11.26 -8.57 9.40
C ASN A 104 9.95 -7.92 8.94
N VAL A 105 8.83 -8.19 9.63
CA VAL A 105 7.55 -7.53 9.37
C VAL A 105 7.61 -6.06 9.80
N SER A 106 8.26 -5.77 10.93
CA SER A 106 8.47 -4.38 11.39
C SER A 106 9.25 -3.56 10.35
N ALA A 107 10.26 -4.13 9.70
CA ALA A 107 11.02 -3.44 8.65
C ALA A 107 10.14 -3.01 7.45
N VAL A 108 9.07 -3.75 7.15
CA VAL A 108 8.07 -3.36 6.14
C VAL A 108 7.30 -2.14 6.58
N LEU A 109 6.81 -2.15 7.81
CA LEU A 109 6.05 -1.02 8.37
C LEU A 109 6.91 0.24 8.47
N ASP A 110 8.16 0.11 8.90
CA ASP A 110 9.09 1.23 9.02
C ASP A 110 9.41 1.85 7.65
N SER A 111 9.61 1.01 6.62
CA SER A 111 9.89 1.49 5.26
C SER A 111 8.68 2.21 4.67
N ILE A 112 7.46 1.71 4.89
CA ILE A 112 6.22 2.40 4.54
C ILE A 112 6.13 3.73 5.28
N TRP A 113 6.39 3.76 6.59
CA TRP A 113 6.32 4.98 7.39
C TRP A 113 7.28 6.06 6.88
N ARG A 114 8.55 5.71 6.63
CA ARG A 114 9.53 6.64 6.04
C ARG A 114 9.08 7.18 4.70
N ALA A 115 8.58 6.32 3.80
CA ALA A 115 8.07 6.75 2.50
C ALA A 115 6.89 7.73 2.65
N ARG A 116 5.95 7.46 3.57
CA ARG A 116 4.84 8.38 3.86
C ARG A 116 5.33 9.74 4.37
N GLN A 117 6.34 9.76 5.25
CA GLN A 117 6.92 11.01 5.76
C GLN A 117 7.56 11.85 4.66
N ILE A 118 8.28 11.22 3.72
CA ILE A 118 8.88 11.90 2.56
C ILE A 118 7.77 12.52 1.70
N ILE A 119 6.75 11.76 1.34
CA ILE A 119 5.64 12.26 0.50
C ILE A 119 4.87 13.39 1.20
N ALA A 120 4.69 13.32 2.52
CA ALA A 120 4.06 14.39 3.28
C ALA A 120 4.89 15.69 3.28
N GLN A 121 6.23 15.58 3.24
CA GLN A 121 7.14 16.73 3.15
C GLN A 121 7.18 17.32 1.73
N GLU A 122 7.10 16.49 0.68
CA GLU A 122 7.00 16.94 -0.72
C GLU A 122 5.78 17.84 -0.98
N LYS A 123 4.73 17.69 -0.16
CA LYS A 123 3.48 18.46 -0.27
C LYS A 123 3.41 19.70 0.62
N ARG A 124 4.42 19.98 1.44
CA ARG A 124 4.48 21.24 2.21
C ARG A 124 4.97 22.37 1.29
N PRO A 125 4.25 23.50 1.20
CA PRO A 125 4.65 24.64 0.38
C PRO A 125 5.94 25.31 0.87
#